data_AF-A0A497IDJ9-F1
#
_entry.id   AF-A0A497IDJ9-F1
#
_cell.length_a   1.000
_cell.length_b   1.000
_cell.length_c   1.000
_cell.angle_alpha   90.00
_cell.angle_beta   90.00
_cell.angle_gamma   90.00
#
_symmetry.space_group_name_H-M   'P 1'
#
loop_
_entity.id
_entity.type
_entity.pdbx_description
1 polymer ?
#
loop_
_entity_poly.entity_id
_entity_poly.type
_entity_poly.pdbx_seq_one_letter_code
_entity_poly.pdbx_strand_id
1 'polypeptide(L)' 'MNKIIGSEESLQELKEESAEHGIIDGILICDYKVRWVHFGRWVASCEEAYFVTFYGEILF' A
#
# COMPACT_ATOMS: atom_id res chain seq x y z
N MET A 1 29.99 5.83 14.37
CA MET A 1 29.00 5.01 13.64
C MET A 1 27.85 4.77 14.60
N ASN A 2 26.79 5.58 14.51
CA ASN A 2 25.70 5.55 15.51
C ASN A 2 24.75 4.40 15.16
N LYS A 3 24.78 3.35 15.98
CA LYS A 3 23.84 2.23 15.92
C LYS A 3 22.57 2.68 16.62
N ILE A 4 21.50 2.93 15.87
CA ILE A 4 20.17 3.13 16.46
C ILE A 4 19.76 1.76 17.01
N ILE A 5 19.79 1.62 18.35
CA ILE A 5 19.32 0.43 19.05
C ILE A 5 17.82 0.65 19.24
N GLY A 6 17.02 0.28 18.24
CA GLY A 6 15.60 0.02 18.50
C GLY A 6 15.51 -1.16 19.46
N SER A 7 14.77 -1.03 20.55
CA SER A 7 14.45 -2.17 21.41
C SER A 7 13.67 -3.20 20.58
N GLU A 8 13.80 -4.50 20.90
CA GLU A 8 13.02 -5.56 20.24
C GLU A 8 11.51 -5.25 20.29
N GLU A 9 11.06 -4.57 21.34
CA GLU A 9 9.71 -4.05 21.52
C GLU A 9 9.31 -3.04 20.43
N SER A 10 10.15 -2.02 20.17
CA SER A 10 9.90 -1.05 19.10
C SER A 10 9.90 -1.68 17.70
N LEU A 11 10.69 -2.74 17.49
CA LEU A 11 10.69 -3.48 16.23
C LEU A 11 9.40 -4.27 16.04
N GLN A 12 8.83 -4.76 17.14
CA GLN A 12 7.58 -5.51 17.13
C GLN A 12 6.38 -4.60 16.89
N GLU A 13 6.33 -3.44 17.55
CA GLU A 13 5.32 -2.39 17.29
C GLU A 13 5.33 -1.96 15.81
N LEU A 14 6.52 -1.71 15.25
CA LEU A 14 6.66 -1.35 13.83
C LEU A 14 6.19 -2.47 12.89
N LYS A 15 6.41 -3.74 13.24
CA LYS A 15 5.94 -4.89 12.45
C LYS A 15 4.42 -5.04 12.51
N GLU A 16 3.82 -4.81 13.67
CA GLU A 16 2.37 -4.85 13.87
C GLU A 16 1.68 -3.70 13.11
N GLU A 17 2.19 -2.48 13.21
CA GLU A 17 1.74 -1.33 12.41
C GLU A 17 1.88 -1.63 10.91
N SER A 18 3.06 -2.09 10.49
CA SER A 18 3.32 -2.45 9.09
C SER A 18 2.33 -3.52 8.58
N ALA A 19 2.00 -4.51 9.41
CA ALA A 19 1.04 -5.56 9.08
C ALA A 19 -0.39 -5.03 8.90
N GLU A 20 -0.82 -4.02 9.67
CA GLU A 20 -2.10 -3.33 9.44
C GLU A 20 -2.16 -2.64 8.08
N HIS A 21 -1.00 -2.22 7.56
CA HIS A 21 -0.85 -1.65 6.22
C HIS A 21 -0.61 -2.71 5.11
N GLY A 22 -0.69 -4.00 5.44
CA GLY A 22 -0.51 -5.11 4.51
C GLY A 22 0.94 -5.50 4.27
N ILE A 23 1.88 -5.06 5.11
CA ILE A 23 3.29 -5.44 5.02
C ILE A 23 3.55 -6.65 5.92
N ILE A 24 3.86 -7.80 5.34
CA ILE A 24 4.19 -9.04 6.05
C ILE A 24 5.64 -9.40 5.73
N ASP A 25 6.48 -9.61 6.75
CA ASP A 25 7.91 -9.94 6.60
C ASP A 25 8.70 -8.92 5.74
N GLY A 26 8.29 -7.64 5.77
CA GLY A 26 8.91 -6.58 4.97
C GLY A 26 8.47 -6.59 3.49
N ILE A 27 7.51 -7.44 3.12
CA ILE A 27 6.90 -7.49 1.79
C ILE A 27 5.55 -6.78 1.87
N LEU A 28 5.37 -5.73 1.07
CA LEU A 28 4.09 -5.06 0.91
C LEU A 28 3.15 -5.95 0.06
N ILE A 29 2.11 -6.50 0.69
CA ILE A 29 1.04 -7.25 0.04
C ILE A 29 -0.13 -6.29 -0.17
N CYS A 30 -0.15 -5.62 -1.33
CA CYS A 30 -1.27 -4.77 -1.71
C CYS A 30 -2.35 -5.58 -2.43
N ASP A 31 -3.53 -5.68 -1.83
CA ASP A 31 -4.72 -6.06 -2.56
C ASP A 31 -5.27 -4.85 -3.33
N TYR A 32 -5.41 -4.99 -4.65
CA TYR A 32 -5.97 -3.94 -5.48
C TYR A 32 -7.50 -3.96 -5.36
N LYS A 33 -8.08 -2.89 -4.82
CA LYS A 33 -9.53 -2.67 -4.86
C LYS A 33 -9.89 -2.04 -6.20
N VAL A 34 -10.49 -2.85 -7.07
CA VAL A 34 -10.96 -2.39 -8.38
C VAL A 34 -12.48 -2.20 -8.33
N ARG A 35 -12.94 -0.99 -8.69
CA ARG A 35 -14.35 -0.69 -8.92
C ARG A 35 -14.56 -0.18 -10.34
N TRP A 36 -15.42 -0.84 -11.09
CA TRP A 36 -15.83 -0.39 -12.42
C TRP A 36 -16.86 0.73 -12.31
N VAL A 37 -16.69 1.78 -13.10
CA VAL A 37 -17.63 2.90 -13.20
C VAL A 37 -17.83 3.24 -14.68
N HIS A 38 -18.76 4.15 -14.97
CA HIS A 38 -18.95 4.59 -16.35
C HIS A 38 -17.63 5.21 -16.86
N PHE A 39 -17.21 4.79 -18.07
CA PHE A 39 -16.01 5.25 -18.77
C PHE A 39 -14.65 4.81 -18.19
N GLY A 40 -14.59 3.92 -17.19
CA GLY A 40 -13.31 3.36 -16.73
C GLY A 40 -13.38 2.48 -15.48
N ARG A 41 -12.26 2.36 -14.79
CA ARG A 41 -12.13 1.69 -13.49
C ARG A 41 -11.38 2.58 -12.50
N TRP A 42 -11.89 2.63 -11.28
CA TRP A 42 -11.15 3.13 -10.13
C TRP A 42 -10.31 1.98 -9.55
N VAL A 43 -9.02 2.22 -9.39
CA VAL A 43 -8.10 1.26 -8.79
C VAL A 43 -7.51 1.91 -7.55
N ALA A 44 -7.68 1.29 -6.39
CA ALA A 44 -7.04 1.72 -5.15
C ALA A 44 -6.09 0.63 -4.67
N SER A 45 -4.86 1.03 -4.37
CA SER A 45 -3.81 0.24 -3.72
C SER A 45 -3.58 0.77 -2.30
N CYS A 46 -2.63 0.19 -1.55
CA CYS A 46 -2.26 0.71 -0.24
C CYS A 46 -1.53 2.07 -0.34
N GLU A 47 -0.92 2.39 -1.48
CA GLU A 47 -0.07 3.57 -1.65
C GLU A 47 -0.82 4.73 -2.33
N GLU A 48 -1.69 4.41 -3.29
CA GLU A 48 -2.40 5.39 -4.09
C GLU A 48 -3.69 4.84 -4.70
N ALA A 49 -4.62 5.74 -5.03
CA ALA A 49 -5.80 5.44 -5.82
C ALA A 49 -5.83 6.29 -7.10
N TYR A 50 -6.09 5.65 -8.23
CA TYR A 50 -6.07 6.27 -9.56
C TYR A 50 -7.24 5.82 -10.43
N PHE A 51 -7.64 6.67 -11.36
CA PHE A 51 -8.69 6.38 -12.34
C PHE A 51 -8.10 6.01 -13.70
N VAL A 52 -8.48 4.84 -14.20
CA VAL A 52 -8.08 4.35 -15.52
C VAL A 52 -9.26 4.44 -16.46
N THR A 53 -9.16 5.29 -17.47
CA THR A 53 -10.17 5.40 -18.53
C THR A 53 -10.07 4.21 -19.51
N PHE A 54 -11.16 3.85 -20.20
CA PHE A 54 -11.13 2.79 -21.22
C PHE A 54 -10.18 3.08 -22.40
N TYR A 55 -9.79 4.34 -22.57
CA TYR A 55 -8.83 4.77 -23.59
C TYR A 55 -7.37 4.62 -23.16
N GLY A 56 -7.12 4.04 -21.98
CA GLY A 56 -5.77 3.75 -21.48
C GLY A 56 -5.04 4.94 -20.86
N GLU A 57 -5.68 6.11 -20.78
CA GLU A 57 -5.10 7.28 -20.11
C GLU A 57 -5.34 7.19 -18.60
N ILE A 58 -4.24 7.21 -17.84
CA ILE A 58 -4.24 7.39 -16.39
C ILE A 58 -4.34 8.89 -16.14
N LEU A 59 -5.42 9.32 -15.47
CA LEU A 59 -5.58 10.69 -15.01
C LEU A 59 -5.03 10.75 -13.57
N PHE A 60 -3.90 11.44 -13.40
CA PHE A 60 -3.29 11.75 -12.10
C PHE A 60 -4.04 12.88 -11.39
#